data_AF-A0AAV6ZPR7-F1
#
_entry.id   AF-A0AAV6ZPR7-F1
#
_cell.length_a   1.000
_cell.length_b   1.000
_cell.length_c   1.000
_cell.angle_alpha   90.00
_cell.angle_beta   90.00
_cell.angle_gamma   90.00
#
_symmetry.space_group_name_H-M   'P 1'
#
loop_
_entity.id
_entity.type
_entity.pdbx_description
1 polymer ?
#
loop_
_entity_poly.entity_id
_entity_poly.type
_entity_poly.pdbx_seq_one_letter_code
_entity_poly.pdbx_strand_id
1 'polypeptide(L)'
;MPFKKMDPSCTIGFYCRNAQDFEKIVDELTKVLKSSSRQSYPLFTFVQGHAQDFDFACDPVYEQNDLFTEDEKNGLKSFNAEEFVLL
;
A
#
# COMPACT_ATOMS: atom_id res chain seq x y z
N MET A 1 -17.21 2.92 25.18
CA MET A 1 -17.41 3.91 24.10
C MET A 1 -18.11 3.19 22.95
N PRO A 2 -19.20 3.70 22.36
CA PRO A 2 -19.86 3.05 21.23
C PRO A 2 -18.95 3.06 19.99
N PHE A 3 -18.95 1.99 19.18
CA PHE A 3 -18.15 1.90 17.95
C PHE A 3 -18.38 3.10 17.01
N LYS A 4 -19.63 3.56 16.90
CA LYS A 4 -20.03 4.74 16.11
C LYS A 4 -19.48 6.08 16.62
N LYS A 5 -18.82 6.11 17.78
CA LYS A 5 -18.26 7.32 18.40
C LYS A 5 -16.73 7.25 18.52
N MET A 6 -16.08 6.24 17.95
CA MET A 6 -14.63 6.23 17.85
C MET A 6 -14.17 7.26 16.83
N ASP A 7 -12.99 7.85 17.07
CA ASP A 7 -12.34 8.67 16.06
C ASP A 7 -12.07 7.80 14.81
N PRO A 8 -12.41 8.28 13.61
CA PRO A 8 -12.15 7.52 12.39
C PRO A 8 -10.65 7.31 12.14
N SER A 9 -9.80 8.19 12.68
CA SER A 9 -8.35 8.03 12.68
C SER A 9 -7.97 7.03 13.77
N CYS A 10 -7.68 5.81 13.36
CA CYS A 10 -7.14 4.80 14.25
C CYS A 10 -6.05 3.98 13.57
N THR A 11 -5.17 3.42 14.39
CA THR A 11 -4.15 2.47 13.94
C THR A 11 -4.53 1.08 14.39
N ILE A 12 -4.48 0.13 13.46
CA ILE A 12 -4.69 -1.28 13.73
C ILE A 12 -3.32 -1.96 13.69
N GLY A 13 -2.97 -2.67 14.77
CA GLY A 13 -1.70 -3.40 14.86
C GLY A 13 -1.93 -4.90 15.02
N PHE A 14 -1.16 -5.69 14.29
CA PHE A 14 -1.13 -7.15 14.42
C PHE A 14 0.23 -7.57 14.99
N TYR A 15 0.22 -8.44 16.00
CA TYR A 15 1.45 -9.02 16.54
C TYR A 15 1.65 -10.43 15.98
N CYS A 16 2.79 -10.64 15.32
CA CYS A 16 3.22 -11.94 14.82
C CYS A 16 4.55 -12.29 15.47
N ARG A 17 4.61 -13.37 16.26
CA ARG A 17 5.85 -13.77 16.93
C ARG A 17 6.90 -14.30 15.96
N ASN A 18 6.45 -14.89 14.85
CA ASN A 18 7.30 -15.47 13.80
C ASN A 18 6.58 -15.38 12.45
N ALA A 19 7.30 -15.72 11.37
CA ALA A 19 6.77 -15.70 10.01
C ALA A 19 5.55 -16.61 9.82
N GLN A 20 5.49 -17.78 10.47
CA GLN A 20 4.33 -18.67 10.33
C GLN A 20 3.06 -18.05 10.94
N ASP A 21 3.20 -17.27 12.01
CA ASP A 21 2.06 -16.57 12.62
C ASP A 21 1.56 -15.44 11.71
N PHE A 22 2.47 -14.77 10.99
CA PHE A 22 2.11 -13.79 9.95
C PHE A 22 1.31 -14.45 8.82
N GLU A 23 1.80 -15.54 8.23
CA GLU A 23 1.10 -16.25 7.15
C GLU A 23 -0.31 -16.70 7.59
N LYS A 24 -0.44 -17.25 8.80
CA LYS A 24 -1.75 -17.64 9.36
C LYS A 24 -2.70 -16.45 9.49
N ILE A 25 -2.21 -15.30 9.95
CA ILE A 25 -3.02 -14.08 10.08
C ILE A 25 -3.44 -13.58 8.69
N VAL A 26 -2.55 -13.58 7.71
CA VAL A 26 -2.87 -13.19 6.32
C VAL A 26 -3.95 -14.09 5.75
N ASP A 27 -3.86 -15.41 5.95
CA ASP A 27 -4.88 -16.37 5.49
C ASP A 27 -6.25 -16.09 6.10
N GLU A 28 -6.31 -15.90 7.43
CA GLU A 28 -7.58 -15.63 8.13
C GLU A 28 -8.17 -14.28 7.72
N LEU A 29 -7.36 -13.22 7.67
CA LEU A 29 -7.82 -11.89 7.25
C LEU A 29 -8.28 -11.91 5.80
N THR A 30 -7.60 -12.63 4.91
CA THR A 30 -8.01 -12.75 3.51
C THR A 30 -9.40 -13.36 3.37
N LYS A 31 -9.76 -14.35 4.21
CA LYS A 31 -11.11 -14.93 4.23
C LYS A 31 -12.15 -13.89 4.66
N VAL A 32 -11.86 -13.13 5.70
CA VAL A 32 -12.75 -12.07 6.21
C VAL A 32 -12.96 -10.98 5.16
N LEU A 33 -11.87 -10.48 4.55
CA LEU A 33 -11.91 -9.43 3.54
C LEU A 33 -12.67 -9.87 2.28
N LYS A 34 -12.52 -11.13 1.85
CA LYS A 34 -13.27 -11.69 0.71
C LYS A 34 -14.76 -11.92 1.00
N SER A 35 -15.13 -12.16 2.26
CA SER A 35 -16.53 -12.35 2.67
C SER A 35 -17.33 -11.05 2.73
N SER A 36 -16.68 -9.90 2.56
CA SER A 36 -17.31 -8.59 2.64
C SER A 36 -18.34 -8.41 1.52
N SER A 37 -19.60 -8.17 1.90
CA SER A 37 -20.67 -7.85 0.95
C SER A 37 -20.39 -6.52 0.25
N ARG A 38 -21.00 -6.27 -0.93
CA ARG A 38 -20.86 -5.02 -1.72
C ARG A 38 -21.09 -3.71 -0.95
N GLN A 39 -21.61 -3.77 0.27
CA GLN A 39 -21.93 -2.62 1.12
C GLN A 39 -20.80 -2.23 2.08
N SER A 40 -19.73 -3.02 2.22
CA SER A 40 -18.58 -2.70 3.07
C SER A 40 -17.26 -2.80 2.28
N TYR A 41 -16.65 -1.65 2.02
CA TYR A 41 -15.30 -1.59 1.46
C TYR A 41 -14.29 -2.05 2.51
N PRO A 42 -13.31 -2.91 2.17
CA PRO A 42 -12.30 -3.34 3.12
C PRO A 42 -11.43 -2.16 3.56
N LEU A 43 -11.10 -2.08 4.86
CA LEU A 43 -10.21 -1.03 5.37
C LEU A 43 -8.80 -1.09 4.75
N PHE A 44 -8.33 -2.29 4.43
CA PHE A 44 -7.04 -2.54 3.79
C PHE A 44 -7.09 -3.88 3.02
N THR A 45 -6.10 -4.11 2.16
CA THR A 45 -5.93 -5.34 1.40
C THR A 45 -4.49 -5.83 1.50
N PHE A 46 -4.29 -7.14 1.37
CA PHE A 46 -2.96 -7.73 1.20
C PHE A 46 -2.70 -7.97 -0.28
N VAL A 47 -1.46 -7.69 -0.70
CA VAL A 47 -0.97 -8.00 -2.05
C VAL A 47 0.40 -8.64 -1.93
N GLN A 48 0.72 -9.54 -2.85
CA GLN A 48 2.07 -10.08 -2.97
C GLN A 48 2.92 -9.13 -3.80
N GLY A 49 4.07 -8.72 -3.26
CA GLY A 49 4.94 -7.71 -3.85
C GLY A 49 4.96 -6.42 -3.03
N HIS A 50 5.34 -5.33 -3.68
CA HIS A 50 5.48 -4.01 -3.09
C HIS A 50 4.86 -2.95 -4.01
N ALA A 51 4.79 -1.71 -3.54
CA ALA A 51 4.27 -0.61 -4.35
C ALA A 51 5.24 -0.33 -5.52
N GLN A 52 4.71 0.03 -6.69
CA GLN A 52 5.52 0.26 -7.88
C GLN A 52 6.55 1.39 -7.69
N ASP A 53 6.22 2.36 -6.85
CA ASP A 53 7.06 3.50 -6.51
C ASP A 53 8.10 3.20 -5.42
N PHE A 54 8.05 2.02 -4.81
CA PHE A 54 9.04 1.60 -3.82
C PHE A 54 10.45 1.55 -4.42
N ASP A 55 10.58 1.12 -5.68
CA ASP A 55 11.88 1.01 -6.34
C ASP A 55 12.55 2.38 -6.53
N PHE A 56 11.79 3.44 -6.87
CA PHE A 56 12.33 4.80 -7.03
C PHE A 56 12.77 5.44 -5.70
N ALA A 57 12.13 5.08 -4.59
CA ALA A 57 12.49 5.58 -3.27
C ALA A 57 13.73 4.88 -2.69
N CYS A 58 14.09 3.73 -3.25
CA CYS A 58 15.16 2.87 -2.74
C CYS A 58 16.44 2.93 -3.58
N ASP A 59 16.45 3.68 -4.69
CA ASP A 59 17.67 4.01 -5.43
C ASP A 59 18.61 4.79 -4.49
N PRO A 60 19.82 4.26 -4.19
CA PRO A 60 20.80 5.05 -3.48
C PRO A 60 21.08 6.28 -4.35
N VAL A 61 21.00 7.46 -3.73
CA VAL A 61 21.51 8.70 -4.32
C VAL A 61 22.99 8.48 -4.59
N TYR A 62 23.32 7.93 -5.76
CA TYR A 62 24.66 7.97 -6.29
C TYR A 62 24.92 9.44 -6.54
N GLU A 63 25.97 9.96 -5.90
CA GLU A 63 26.40 11.34 -6.04
C GLU A 63 26.33 11.74 -7.52
N GLN A 64 25.51 12.76 -7.74
CA GLN A 64 25.36 13.52 -8.96
C GLN A 64 26.75 13.96 -9.44
N ASN A 65 27.39 13.14 -10.27
CA ASN A 65 28.43 13.61 -11.16
C ASN A 65 27.73 14.12 -12.40
N ASP A 66 27.75 15.45 -12.51
CA ASP A 66 27.36 16.22 -13.67
C ASP A 66 27.73 15.52 -14.98
N LEU A 67 26.73 15.16 -15.78
CA LEU A 67 26.82 15.25 -17.22
C LEU A 67 25.42 15.15 -17.82
N PHE A 68 24.92 16.33 -18.21
CA PHE A 68 23.85 16.46 -19.19
C PHE A 68 24.17 15.58 -20.41
N THR A 69 23.26 14.69 -20.77
CA THR A 69 23.10 14.26 -22.15
C THR A 69 21.60 14.21 -22.39
N GLU A 70 21.14 15.20 -23.15
CA GLU A 70 19.79 15.24 -23.70
C GLU A 70 19.64 14.07 -24.69
N ASP A 71 18.75 13.14 -24.37
CA ASP A 71 17.81 12.46 -25.28
C ASP A 71 17.40 11.12 -24.68
N GLU A 72 16.21 11.08 -24.09
CA GLU A 72 15.15 10.16 -24.52
C GLU A 72 13.87 10.46 -23.74
N LYS A 73 12.94 11.13 -24.43
CA LYS A 73 11.51 11.09 -24.09
C LYS A 73 11.09 9.64 -23.95
N ASN A 74 10.63 9.23 -22.76
CA ASN A 74 9.50 8.31 -22.62
C ASN A 74 8.86 8.44 -21.23
N GLY A 75 7.84 9.30 -21.14
CA GLY A 75 6.67 9.06 -20.29
C GLY A 75 6.82 9.26 -18.79
N LEU A 76 7.21 10.46 -18.33
CA LEU A 76 6.92 10.88 -16.96
C LEU A 76 5.41 11.17 -16.84
N LYS A 77 4.59 10.12 -16.66
CA LYS A 77 3.22 10.31 -16.17
C LYS A 77 3.32 10.65 -14.69
N SER A 78 3.13 11.93 -14.37
CA SER A 78 2.72 12.34 -13.03
C SER A 78 1.44 11.57 -12.70
N PHE A 79 1.53 10.54 -11.86
CA PHE A 79 0.36 9.81 -11.40
C PHE A 79 -0.37 10.70 -10.39
N ASN A 80 -1.52 11.20 -10.83
CA ASN A 80 -2.40 11.99 -9.99
C ASN A 80 -3.03 11.07 -8.93
N ALA A 81 -2.73 11.32 -7.65
CA ALA A 81 -3.27 10.54 -6.53
C ALA A 81 -4.81 10.59 -6.45
N GLU A 82 -5.45 11.50 -7.20
CA GLU A 82 -6.91 11.58 -7.30
C GLU A 82 -7.54 10.49 -8.18
N GLU A 83 -6.77 9.72 -8.96
CA GLU A 83 -7.30 8.62 -9.80
C GLU A 83 -7.73 7.40 -8.96
N PHE A 84 -7.24 7.26 -7.72
CA PHE A 84 -7.59 6.13 -6.84
C PHE A 84 -8.87 6.36 -6.03
N VAL A 85 -9.52 7.53 -6.17
CA VAL A 85 -10.83 7.80 -5.56
C VAL A 85 -11.93 7.47 -6.58
N LEU A 86 -12.19 6.19 -6.78
CA LEU A 86 -13.38 5.75 -7.53
C LEU A 86 -14.62 5.93 -6.65
N LEU A 87 -15.48 6.88 -7.05
CA LEU A 87 -16.84 7.12 -6.56
C LEU A 87 -17.79 5.95 -6.89
#